data_AF-A0A015KHK6-F1
#
_entry.id   AF-A0A015KHK6-F1
#
_cell.length_a   1.000
_cell.length_b   1.000
_cell.length_c   1.000
_cell.angle_alpha   90.00
_cell.angle_beta   90.00
_cell.angle_gamma   90.00
#
_symmetry.space_group_name_H-M   'P 1'
#
loop_
_entity.id
_entity.type
_entity.pdbx_description
1 polymer ?
#
loop_
_entity_poly.entity_id
_entity_poly.type
_entity_poly.pdbx_seq_one_letter_code
_entity_poly.pdbx_strand_id
1 'polypeptide(L)'
;MSHVFLFHGKDIWKMFKSSREEKRHDIHSKLMSVYPGILLKFYVNTDVVDNKSFKFLEIPNTWYSTIFFIMLLIAIVLGYTTEANLPWWGLLMAIGLSIIMVLPIGIIQAISNNQIGLNVLAEMICGYVLLGRPIANVYFKCYGFVTMYQCLLLVSDLKLGHYMKIPPRSMFISQLYGTVVGGFMNYWVLRLIISSKRQFLDGTMEDPTGQVSGYHTQVFNTASIVWGLIGPARTFGPNSLYHPLLWGFLIGVFVPIPFYLLHRKYPKYRFDLVNVPLICNGLQLIPESYTNFIIMGFLASFASQFYAYRYKNKYNYVISASFDSASQMVSLFIFIFFNGIIQIKFPEWWGNNRESQGERCFAAD
;
A
#
# COMPACT_ATOMS: atom_id res chain seq x y z
N MET A 1 -6.19 14.01 -3.10
CA MET A 1 -6.69 14.53 -4.41
C MET A 1 -6.46 16.03 -4.56
N SER A 2 -7.09 16.87 -3.73
CA SER A 2 -6.96 18.34 -3.76
C SER A 2 -5.51 18.83 -3.75
N HIS A 3 -4.67 18.30 -2.85
CA HIS A 3 -3.24 18.64 -2.78
C HIS A 3 -2.49 18.35 -4.09
N VAL A 4 -2.61 17.13 -4.63
CA VAL A 4 -1.96 16.73 -5.90
C VAL A 4 -2.41 17.61 -7.06
N PHE A 5 -3.71 17.91 -7.15
CA PHE A 5 -4.23 18.74 -8.22
C PHE A 5 -3.70 20.18 -8.17
N LEU A 6 -3.65 20.78 -6.98
CA LEU A 6 -3.18 22.16 -6.79
C LEU A 6 -1.66 22.32 -7.00
N PHE A 7 -0.87 21.42 -6.42
CA PHE A 7 0.60 21.53 -6.45
C PHE A 7 1.22 20.89 -7.69
N HIS A 8 0.65 19.79 -8.20
CA HIS A 8 1.27 18.98 -9.27
C HIS A 8 0.42 18.87 -10.53
N GLY A 9 -0.82 19.40 -10.56
CA GLY A 9 -1.74 19.25 -11.70
C GLY A 9 -1.15 19.68 -13.05
N LYS A 10 -0.42 20.81 -13.08
CA LYS A 10 0.23 21.30 -14.30
C LYS A 10 1.37 20.38 -14.78
N ASP A 11 2.15 19.85 -13.84
CA ASP A 11 3.25 18.95 -14.15
C ASP A 11 2.74 17.59 -14.63
N ILE A 12 1.66 17.08 -14.03
CA ILE A 12 0.98 15.86 -14.47
C ILE A 12 0.51 16.01 -15.92
N TRP A 13 -0.18 17.11 -16.23
CA TRP A 13 -0.67 17.37 -17.59
C TRP A 13 0.49 17.46 -18.59
N LYS A 14 1.58 18.14 -18.20
CA LYS A 14 2.78 18.27 -19.03
C LYS A 14 3.47 16.92 -19.23
N MET A 15 3.60 16.10 -18.19
CA MET A 15 4.18 14.75 -18.26
C MET A 15 3.33 13.83 -19.13
N PHE A 16 2.01 13.82 -18.93
CA PHE A 16 1.05 13.06 -19.73
C PHE A 16 1.08 13.45 -21.22
N LYS A 17 1.20 14.75 -21.53
CA LYS A 17 1.37 15.21 -22.90
C LYS A 17 2.74 14.80 -23.47
N SER A 18 3.80 14.90 -22.67
CA SER A 18 5.16 14.56 -23.11
C SER A 18 5.40 13.06 -23.32
N SER A 19 4.74 12.19 -22.54
CA SER A 19 4.83 10.74 -22.72
C SER A 19 4.17 10.30 -24.02
N ARG A 20 3.10 10.98 -24.43
CA ARG A 20 2.39 10.72 -25.68
C ARG A 20 3.12 11.26 -26.92
N GLU A 21 3.94 12.30 -26.74
CA GLU A 21 4.72 12.91 -27.83
C GLU A 21 6.12 12.30 -28.01
N GLU A 22 6.50 11.26 -27.24
CA GLU A 22 7.79 10.52 -27.33
C GLU A 22 9.08 11.39 -27.26
N LYS A 23 8.96 12.70 -26.97
CA LYS A 23 10.06 13.69 -27.07
C LYS A 23 11.07 13.67 -25.92
N ARG A 24 10.81 12.93 -24.84
CA ARG A 24 11.73 12.81 -23.69
C ARG A 24 12.18 11.37 -23.50
N HIS A 25 13.22 10.96 -24.23
CA HIS A 25 14.04 9.86 -23.77
C HIS A 25 14.78 10.32 -22.50
N ASP A 26 14.40 9.77 -21.35
CA ASP A 26 15.22 9.84 -20.14
C ASP A 26 16.64 9.33 -20.48
N ILE A 27 17.66 9.80 -19.78
CA ILE A 27 19.04 9.34 -19.93
C ILE A 27 19.10 7.81 -19.82
N HIS A 28 18.28 7.21 -18.97
CA HIS A 28 18.16 5.76 -18.84
C HIS A 28 17.50 5.10 -20.06
N SER A 29 16.47 5.72 -20.64
CA SER A 29 15.86 5.24 -21.89
C SER A 29 16.82 5.37 -23.08
N LYS A 30 17.60 6.45 -23.11
CA LYS A 30 18.66 6.67 -24.11
C LYS A 30 19.81 5.67 -23.95
N LEU A 31 20.26 5.39 -22.73
CA LEU A 31 21.22 4.33 -22.46
C LEU A 31 20.63 2.96 -22.82
N MET A 32 19.39 2.64 -22.43
CA MET A 32 18.75 1.37 -22.79
C MET A 32 18.67 1.18 -24.31
N SER A 33 18.50 2.25 -25.10
CA SER A 33 18.52 2.14 -26.56
C SER A 33 19.92 1.82 -27.15
N VAL A 34 20.99 2.06 -26.39
CA VAL A 34 22.41 1.89 -26.78
C VAL A 34 23.05 0.62 -26.19
N TYR A 35 22.55 0.12 -25.05
CA TYR A 35 23.13 -1.02 -24.33
C TYR A 35 22.79 -2.46 -24.79
N PRO A 36 21.95 -2.72 -25.82
CA PRO A 36 21.46 -4.08 -26.01
C PRO A 36 22.49 -5.05 -26.60
N GLY A 37 23.63 -4.57 -27.10
CA GLY A 37 24.71 -5.42 -27.62
C GLY A 37 25.62 -6.05 -26.55
N ILE A 38 25.77 -5.43 -25.37
CA ILE A 38 26.75 -5.87 -24.36
C ILE A 38 26.18 -6.94 -23.42
N LEU A 39 24.93 -6.78 -22.98
CA LEU A 39 24.30 -7.70 -22.04
C LEU A 39 23.94 -9.04 -22.70
N LEU A 40 23.61 -9.03 -24.00
CA LEU A 40 23.35 -10.25 -24.76
C LEU A 40 24.64 -11.03 -25.07
N LYS A 41 25.76 -10.34 -25.34
CA LYS A 41 27.08 -10.97 -25.50
C LYS A 41 27.49 -11.76 -24.25
N PHE A 42 27.19 -11.24 -23.06
CA PHE A 42 27.50 -11.89 -21.80
C PHE A 42 26.61 -13.11 -21.50
N TYR A 43 25.38 -13.16 -22.02
CA TYR A 43 24.41 -14.23 -21.73
C TYR A 43 24.31 -15.31 -22.81
N VAL A 44 24.66 -15.00 -24.07
CA VAL A 44 24.43 -15.90 -25.22
C VAL A 44 25.72 -16.43 -25.86
N ASN A 45 26.91 -15.89 -25.51
CA ASN A 45 28.21 -16.36 -26.01
C ASN A 45 28.23 -16.64 -27.53
N THR A 46 27.59 -15.77 -28.30
CA THR A 46 27.59 -15.82 -29.77
C THR A 46 28.18 -14.53 -30.31
N ASP A 47 29.24 -14.66 -31.10
CA ASP A 47 29.99 -13.55 -31.71
C ASP A 47 29.26 -12.87 -32.88
N VAL A 48 28.04 -13.30 -33.19
CA VAL A 48 27.21 -12.77 -34.28
C VAL A 48 26.11 -11.88 -33.68
N VAL A 49 26.47 -10.68 -33.23
CA VAL A 49 25.47 -9.64 -32.93
C VAL A 49 25.76 -8.47 -33.85
N ASP A 50 25.16 -8.53 -35.04
CA ASP A 50 25.13 -7.44 -36.01
C ASP A 50 24.58 -6.16 -35.38
N ASN A 51 25.14 -5.06 -35.85
CA ASN A 51 24.97 -3.67 -35.42
C ASN A 51 23.57 -3.08 -35.69
N LYS A 52 22.50 -3.86 -35.49
CA LYS A 52 21.13 -3.34 -35.42
C LYS A 52 20.83 -3.00 -33.97
N SER A 53 20.49 -1.73 -33.73
CA SER A 53 20.00 -1.22 -32.46
C SER A 53 18.91 -2.15 -31.91
N PHE A 54 19.26 -3.07 -31.02
CA PHE A 54 18.31 -3.95 -30.34
C PHE A 54 17.49 -3.10 -29.37
N LYS A 55 16.50 -2.36 -29.87
CA LYS A 55 15.51 -1.71 -29.03
C LYS A 55 14.96 -2.82 -28.11
N PHE A 56 15.12 -2.69 -26.79
CA PHE A 56 14.50 -3.63 -25.86
C PHE A 56 13.03 -3.74 -26.26
N LEU A 57 12.61 -4.91 -26.73
CA LEU A 57 11.24 -5.06 -27.20
C LEU A 57 10.33 -4.79 -26.00
N GLU A 58 9.68 -3.64 -26.04
CA GLU A 58 8.67 -3.26 -25.08
C GLU A 58 7.61 -4.37 -25.01
N ILE A 59 7.04 -4.55 -23.82
CA ILE A 59 6.01 -5.57 -23.62
C ILE A 59 4.81 -5.14 -24.46
N PRO A 60 4.33 -5.98 -25.38
CA PRO A 60 3.13 -5.65 -26.13
C PRO A 60 1.97 -5.38 -25.17
N ASN A 61 1.24 -4.28 -25.40
CA ASN A 61 0.02 -3.98 -24.63
C ASN A 61 -1.01 -5.14 -24.67
N THR A 62 -0.89 -6.02 -25.66
CA THR A 62 -1.71 -7.24 -25.76
C THR A 62 -1.47 -8.21 -24.60
N TRP A 63 -0.25 -8.35 -24.08
CA TRP A 63 0.02 -9.24 -22.95
C TRP A 63 -0.71 -8.77 -21.68
N TYR A 64 -0.62 -7.48 -21.37
CA TYR A 64 -1.37 -6.87 -20.27
C TYR A 64 -2.88 -6.97 -20.46
N SER A 65 -3.36 -6.70 -21.68
CA SER A 65 -4.80 -6.76 -22.00
C SER A 65 -5.35 -8.18 -21.85
N THR A 66 -4.62 -9.19 -22.37
CA THR A 66 -5.04 -10.60 -22.26
C THR A 66 -5.12 -11.05 -20.81
N ILE A 67 -4.11 -10.76 -19.98
CA ILE A 67 -4.15 -11.09 -18.55
C ILE A 67 -5.29 -10.36 -17.86
N PHE A 68 -5.49 -9.07 -18.16
CA PHE A 68 -6.58 -8.29 -17.59
C PHE A 68 -7.94 -8.91 -17.88
N PHE A 69 -8.25 -9.25 -19.14
CA PHE A 69 -9.53 -9.84 -19.50
C PHE A 69 -9.74 -11.25 -18.92
N ILE A 70 -8.69 -12.08 -18.90
CA ILE A 70 -8.76 -13.41 -18.27
C ILE A 70 -9.06 -13.28 -16.78
N MET A 71 -8.32 -12.42 -16.07
CA MET A 71 -8.50 -12.22 -14.62
C MET A 71 -9.83 -11.54 -14.30
N LEU A 72 -10.30 -10.62 -15.15
CA LEU A 72 -11.61 -9.99 -15.03
C LEU A 72 -12.73 -11.05 -15.14
N LEU A 73 -12.64 -11.96 -16.12
CA LEU A 73 -13.63 -13.02 -16.29
C LEU A 73 -13.65 -13.96 -15.09
N ILE A 74 -12.48 -14.37 -14.60
CA ILE A 74 -12.36 -15.18 -13.37
C ILE A 74 -12.98 -14.44 -12.17
N ALA A 75 -12.73 -13.14 -12.02
CA ALA A 75 -13.29 -12.33 -10.95
C ALA A 75 -14.82 -12.20 -11.04
N ILE A 76 -15.38 -12.07 -12.24
CA ILE A 76 -16.84 -12.07 -12.46
C ILE A 76 -17.43 -13.42 -12.06
N VAL A 77 -16.85 -14.52 -12.53
CA VAL A 77 -17.31 -15.87 -12.19
C VAL A 77 -17.26 -16.09 -10.68
N LEU A 78 -16.14 -15.76 -10.03
CA LEU A 78 -15.99 -15.86 -8.58
C LEU A 78 -17.03 -14.99 -7.84
N GLY A 79 -17.35 -13.79 -8.33
CA GLY A 79 -18.38 -12.95 -7.74
C GLY A 79 -19.77 -13.58 -7.72
N TYR A 80 -20.06 -14.47 -8.68
CA TYR A 80 -21.33 -15.20 -8.80
C TYR A 80 -21.33 -16.58 -8.12
N THR A 81 -20.23 -17.33 -8.23
CA THR A 81 -20.15 -18.69 -7.70
C THR A 81 -19.94 -18.70 -6.19
N THR A 82 -19.36 -17.64 -5.65
CA THR A 82 -19.15 -17.49 -4.22
C THR A 82 -20.37 -16.79 -3.61
N GLU A 83 -20.75 -17.13 -2.38
CA GLU A 83 -21.84 -16.48 -1.61
C GLU A 83 -21.65 -14.95 -1.38
N ALA A 84 -20.61 -14.37 -1.97
CA ALA A 84 -20.27 -12.96 -1.97
C ALA A 84 -21.36 -12.07 -2.56
N ASN A 85 -22.17 -12.57 -3.51
CA ASN A 85 -23.29 -11.83 -4.11
C ASN A 85 -22.89 -10.43 -4.64
N LEU A 86 -21.68 -10.29 -5.21
CA LEU A 86 -21.20 -9.05 -5.82
C LEU A 86 -21.65 -9.02 -7.30
N PRO A 87 -22.45 -8.04 -7.74
CA PRO A 87 -22.84 -7.94 -9.14
C PRO A 87 -21.67 -7.53 -10.02
N TRP A 88 -21.66 -7.98 -11.28
CA TRP A 88 -20.60 -7.70 -12.26
C TRP A 88 -20.30 -6.20 -12.43
N TRP A 89 -21.33 -5.34 -12.39
CA TRP A 89 -21.16 -3.89 -12.50
C TRP A 89 -20.48 -3.29 -11.26
N GLY A 90 -20.67 -3.88 -10.08
CA GLY A 90 -20.00 -3.48 -8.85
C GLY A 90 -18.50 -3.77 -8.91
N LEU A 91 -18.11 -4.90 -9.52
CA LEU A 91 -16.72 -5.21 -9.81
C LEU A 91 -16.09 -4.18 -10.77
N LEU A 92 -16.78 -3.83 -11.86
CA LEU A 92 -16.30 -2.82 -12.80
C LEU A 92 -16.16 -1.44 -12.14
N MET A 93 -17.08 -1.09 -11.24
CA MET A 93 -17.00 0.14 -10.46
C MET A 93 -15.77 0.16 -9.54
N ALA A 94 -15.44 -0.97 -8.89
CA ALA A 94 -14.23 -1.10 -8.09
C ALA A 94 -12.96 -0.91 -8.93
N ILE A 95 -12.90 -1.53 -10.11
CA ILE A 95 -11.77 -1.37 -11.04
C ILE A 95 -11.66 0.07 -11.54
N GLY A 96 -12.78 0.72 -11.85
CA GLY A 96 -12.81 2.13 -12.24
C GLY A 96 -12.29 3.05 -11.13
N LEU A 97 -12.67 2.79 -9.87
CA LEU A 97 -12.15 3.50 -8.71
C LEU A 97 -10.62 3.32 -8.60
N SER A 98 -10.12 2.09 -8.73
CA SER A 98 -8.69 1.80 -8.75
C SER A 98 -7.97 2.64 -9.82
N ILE A 99 -8.44 2.64 -11.07
CA ILE A 99 -7.81 3.36 -12.19
C ILE A 99 -7.70 4.86 -11.91
N ILE A 100 -8.78 5.47 -11.39
CA ILE A 100 -8.81 6.91 -11.08
C ILE A 100 -7.83 7.24 -9.95
N MET A 101 -7.72 6.36 -8.95
CA MET A 101 -6.96 6.60 -7.73
C MET A 101 -5.47 6.29 -7.87
N VAL A 102 -5.07 5.36 -8.76
CA VAL A 102 -3.66 4.99 -9.00
C VAL A 102 -2.78 6.22 -9.26
N LEU A 103 -3.19 7.12 -10.15
CA LEU A 103 -2.34 8.25 -10.57
C LEU A 103 -2.07 9.25 -9.42
N PRO A 104 -3.09 9.81 -8.74
CA PRO A 104 -2.89 10.72 -7.61
C PRO A 104 -2.05 10.12 -6.48
N ILE A 105 -2.31 8.86 -6.11
CA ILE A 105 -1.62 8.22 -4.99
C ILE A 105 -0.21 7.84 -5.37
N GLY A 106 0.01 7.37 -6.60
CA GLY A 106 1.33 7.09 -7.13
C GLY A 106 2.23 8.33 -7.11
N ILE A 107 1.68 9.52 -7.34
CA ILE A 107 2.43 10.78 -7.22
C ILE A 107 2.78 11.09 -5.78
N ILE A 108 1.82 10.95 -4.85
CA ILE A 108 2.10 11.15 -3.42
C ILE A 108 3.19 10.19 -2.98
N GLN A 109 3.06 8.90 -3.30
CA GLN A 109 4.06 7.88 -2.99
C GLN A 109 5.41 8.20 -3.64
N ALA A 110 5.45 8.67 -4.89
CA ALA A 110 6.70 9.02 -5.55
C ALA A 110 7.45 10.18 -4.87
N ILE A 111 6.75 11.07 -4.17
CA ILE A 111 7.32 12.23 -3.48
C ILE A 111 7.63 11.90 -2.01
N SER A 112 6.70 11.27 -1.30
CA SER A 112 6.80 11.03 0.14
C SER A 112 7.37 9.66 0.50
N ASN A 113 7.51 8.77 -0.49
CA ASN A 113 7.80 7.35 -0.30
C ASN A 113 6.79 6.63 0.63
N ASN A 114 5.59 7.20 0.82
CA ASN A 114 4.55 6.62 1.67
C ASN A 114 3.28 6.31 0.87
N GLN A 115 2.69 5.14 1.13
CA GLN A 115 1.47 4.67 0.49
C GLN A 115 0.26 4.96 1.36
N ILE A 116 -0.62 5.85 0.90
CA ILE A 116 -1.82 6.23 1.65
C ILE A 116 -2.92 5.19 1.41
N GLY A 117 -3.43 4.60 2.51
CA GLY A 117 -4.57 3.68 2.50
C GLY A 117 -5.88 4.39 2.15
N LEU A 118 -6.65 3.83 1.22
CA LEU A 118 -8.00 4.29 0.83
C LEU A 118 -9.07 3.22 1.03
N ASN A 119 -8.76 2.24 1.87
CA ASN A 119 -9.63 1.14 2.27
C ASN A 119 -11.04 1.64 2.64
N VAL A 120 -11.10 2.61 3.55
CA VAL A 120 -12.37 3.15 4.07
C VAL A 120 -13.20 3.83 2.97
N LEU A 121 -12.55 4.52 2.01
CA LEU A 121 -13.29 5.16 0.92
C LEU A 121 -13.94 4.12 0.00
N ALA A 122 -13.21 3.06 -0.36
CA ALA A 122 -13.75 1.98 -1.18
C ALA A 122 -14.90 1.26 -0.46
N GLU A 123 -14.73 0.96 0.84
CA GLU A 123 -15.76 0.34 1.67
C GLU A 123 -17.00 1.23 1.83
N MET A 124 -16.81 2.55 1.98
CA MET A 124 -17.91 3.50 2.09
C MET A 124 -18.71 3.61 0.78
N ILE A 125 -18.02 3.69 -0.38
CA ILE A 125 -18.70 3.72 -1.69
C ILE A 125 -19.52 2.46 -1.89
N CYS A 126 -18.95 1.28 -1.63
CA CYS A 126 -19.68 0.02 -1.75
C CYS A 126 -20.81 -0.08 -0.73
N GLY A 127 -20.61 0.38 0.51
CA GLY A 127 -21.64 0.37 1.54
C GLY A 127 -22.88 1.19 1.19
N TYR A 128 -22.73 2.30 0.45
CA TYR A 128 -23.87 3.06 -0.08
C TYR A 128 -24.57 2.36 -1.24
N VAL A 129 -23.82 1.62 -2.05
CA VAL A 129 -24.30 1.06 -3.32
C VAL A 129 -24.87 -0.36 -3.14
N LEU A 130 -24.29 -1.16 -2.26
CA LEU A 130 -24.65 -2.55 -1.97
C LEU A 130 -24.84 -2.74 -0.45
N LEU A 131 -25.87 -2.08 0.09
CA LEU A 131 -26.20 -2.13 1.50
C LEU A 131 -26.58 -3.56 1.94
N GLY A 132 -26.12 -3.96 3.13
CA GLY A 132 -26.49 -5.24 3.75
C GLY A 132 -25.70 -6.44 3.26
N ARG A 133 -24.67 -6.23 2.41
CA ARG A 133 -23.82 -7.30 1.85
C ARG A 133 -22.36 -7.14 2.30
N PRO A 134 -21.98 -7.61 3.50
CA PRO A 134 -20.63 -7.44 4.04
C PRO A 134 -19.55 -8.15 3.21
N ILE A 135 -19.86 -9.35 2.68
CA ILE A 135 -18.91 -10.12 1.86
C ILE A 135 -18.68 -9.41 0.51
N ALA A 136 -19.74 -8.87 -0.12
CA ALA A 136 -19.59 -8.06 -1.33
C ALA A 136 -18.71 -6.83 -1.10
N ASN A 137 -18.84 -6.19 0.06
CA ASN A 137 -18.02 -5.04 0.45
C ASN A 137 -16.53 -5.40 0.56
N VAL A 138 -16.21 -6.56 1.14
CA VAL A 138 -14.83 -7.07 1.18
C VAL A 138 -14.27 -7.28 -0.22
N TYR A 139 -15.04 -7.89 -1.12
CA TYR A 139 -14.59 -8.07 -2.51
C TYR A 139 -14.37 -6.73 -3.20
N PHE A 140 -15.29 -5.78 -3.04
CA PHE A 140 -15.17 -4.43 -3.61
C PHE A 140 -13.89 -3.73 -3.13
N LYS A 141 -13.58 -3.79 -1.83
CA LYS A 141 -12.34 -3.27 -1.27
C LYS A 141 -11.10 -3.93 -1.87
N CYS A 142 -11.09 -5.26 -1.98
CA CYS A 142 -9.97 -6.00 -2.56
C CYS A 142 -9.70 -5.53 -4.00
N TYR A 143 -10.73 -5.45 -4.85
CA TYR A 143 -10.58 -5.01 -6.24
C TYR A 143 -10.38 -3.49 -6.40
N GLY A 144 -10.88 -2.68 -5.46
CA GLY A 144 -10.85 -1.21 -5.51
C GLY A 144 -9.62 -0.57 -4.86
N PHE A 145 -9.00 -1.24 -3.89
CA PHE A 145 -7.83 -0.73 -3.18
C PHE A 145 -6.60 -1.64 -3.32
N VAL A 146 -6.74 -2.95 -3.09
CA VAL A 146 -5.58 -3.86 -3.12
C VAL A 146 -5.02 -3.96 -4.54
N THR A 147 -5.86 -3.98 -5.56
CA THR A 147 -5.42 -3.93 -6.97
C THR A 147 -4.62 -2.65 -7.28
N MET A 148 -5.07 -1.49 -6.79
CA MET A 148 -4.34 -0.23 -6.93
C MET A 148 -2.98 -0.28 -6.20
N TYR A 149 -2.95 -0.82 -4.98
CA TYR A 149 -1.71 -1.01 -4.21
C TYR A 149 -0.70 -1.90 -4.97
N GLN A 150 -1.15 -3.04 -5.48
CA GLN A 150 -0.32 -3.94 -6.29
C GLN A 150 0.15 -3.30 -7.60
N CYS A 151 -0.68 -2.45 -8.21
CA CYS A 151 -0.28 -1.68 -9.39
C CYS A 151 0.90 -0.73 -9.09
N LEU A 152 0.88 -0.04 -7.93
CA LEU A 152 1.97 0.85 -7.53
C LEU A 152 3.27 0.09 -7.23
N LEU A 153 3.17 -1.10 -6.62
CA LEU A 153 4.33 -1.99 -6.46
C LEU A 153 4.89 -2.44 -7.81
N LEU A 154 4.03 -2.87 -8.74
CA LEU A 154 4.43 -3.23 -10.09
C LEU A 154 5.16 -2.08 -10.80
N VAL A 155 4.66 -0.85 -10.68
CA VAL A 155 5.29 0.35 -11.24
C VAL A 155 6.65 0.62 -10.59
N SER A 156 6.77 0.43 -9.27
CA SER A 156 8.04 0.57 -8.55
C SER A 156 9.09 -0.43 -9.03
N ASP A 157 8.70 -1.68 -9.24
CA ASP A 157 9.59 -2.73 -9.75
C ASP A 157 9.99 -2.48 -11.20
N LEU A 158 9.06 -2.02 -12.05
CA LEU A 158 9.37 -1.65 -13.43
C LEU A 158 10.38 -0.51 -13.49
N LYS A 159 10.25 0.48 -12.58
CA LYS A 159 11.22 1.57 -12.43
C LYS A 159 12.58 1.06 -11.98
N LEU A 160 12.62 0.16 -11.00
CA LEU A 160 13.87 -0.49 -10.56
C LEU A 160 14.51 -1.28 -11.71
N GLY A 161 13.73 -2.06 -12.45
CA GLY A 161 14.19 -2.79 -13.63
C GLY A 161 14.76 -1.87 -14.71
N HIS A 162 14.15 -0.70 -14.90
CA HIS A 162 14.67 0.33 -15.80
C HIS A 162 16.05 0.85 -15.35
N TYR A 163 16.25 1.09 -14.05
CA TYR A 163 17.55 1.51 -13.51
C TYR A 163 18.61 0.42 -13.57
N MET A 164 18.23 -0.82 -13.27
CA MET A 164 19.11 -1.98 -13.30
C MET A 164 19.39 -2.51 -14.71
N LYS A 165 18.79 -1.90 -15.73
CA LYS A 165 18.91 -2.29 -17.15
C LYS A 165 18.47 -3.74 -17.42
N ILE A 166 17.49 -4.23 -16.67
CA ILE A 166 16.92 -5.56 -16.87
C ILE A 166 15.93 -5.49 -18.05
N PRO A 167 15.95 -6.46 -18.99
CA PRO A 167 14.99 -6.48 -20.09
C PRO A 167 13.54 -6.55 -19.56
N PRO A 168 12.61 -5.73 -20.09
CA PRO A 168 11.26 -5.60 -19.55
C PRO A 168 10.45 -6.90 -19.61
N ARG A 169 10.65 -7.72 -20.67
CA ARG A 169 9.97 -9.03 -20.80
C ARG A 169 10.34 -10.00 -19.68
N SER A 170 11.63 -10.05 -19.31
CA SER A 170 12.08 -10.91 -18.22
C SER A 170 11.57 -10.44 -16.87
N MET A 171 11.48 -9.11 -16.66
CA MET A 171 10.84 -8.53 -15.47
C MET A 171 9.36 -8.92 -15.36
N PHE A 172 8.63 -8.86 -16.47
CA PHE A 172 7.22 -9.23 -16.47
C PHE A 172 7.00 -10.71 -16.13
N ILE A 173 7.81 -11.61 -16.72
CA ILE A 173 7.71 -13.05 -16.45
C ILE A 173 8.09 -13.36 -14.99
N SER A 174 9.14 -12.74 -14.45
CA SER A 174 9.54 -12.95 -13.06
C SER A 174 8.48 -12.46 -12.07
N GLN A 175 7.84 -11.31 -12.35
CA GLN A 175 6.73 -10.78 -11.55
C GLN A 175 5.49 -11.68 -11.61
N LEU A 176 5.13 -12.17 -12.79
CA LEU A 176 4.01 -13.10 -12.97
C LEU A 176 4.26 -14.39 -12.18
N TYR A 177 5.44 -14.98 -12.33
CA TYR A 177 5.85 -16.17 -11.59
C TYR A 177 5.83 -15.95 -10.08
N GLY A 178 6.42 -14.85 -9.60
CA GLY A 178 6.45 -14.48 -8.19
C GLY A 178 5.05 -14.29 -7.60
N THR A 179 4.12 -13.70 -8.37
CA THR A 179 2.73 -13.50 -7.95
C THR A 179 1.98 -14.82 -7.83
N VAL A 180 2.17 -15.74 -8.78
CA VAL A 180 1.55 -17.08 -8.73
C VAL A 180 2.07 -17.87 -7.54
N VAL A 181 3.40 -17.99 -7.40
CA VAL A 181 4.02 -18.70 -6.28
C VAL A 181 3.63 -18.07 -4.94
N GLY A 182 3.69 -16.74 -4.85
CA GLY A 182 3.29 -15.98 -3.66
C GLY A 182 1.83 -16.22 -3.29
N GLY A 183 0.91 -16.24 -4.26
CA GLY A 183 -0.50 -16.55 -4.03
C GLY A 183 -0.72 -17.94 -3.45
N PHE A 184 -0.07 -18.96 -4.04
CA PHE A 184 -0.14 -20.33 -3.52
C PHE A 184 0.46 -20.46 -2.12
N MET A 185 1.64 -19.90 -1.89
CA MET A 185 2.31 -19.96 -0.59
C MET A 185 1.50 -19.26 0.50
N ASN A 186 0.95 -18.07 0.22
CA ASN A 186 0.09 -17.36 1.18
C ASN A 186 -1.16 -18.18 1.53
N TYR A 187 -1.81 -18.78 0.53
CA TYR A 187 -2.96 -19.64 0.78
C TYR A 187 -2.61 -20.88 1.59
N TRP A 188 -1.49 -21.53 1.27
CA TRP A 188 -1.02 -22.72 1.98
C TRP A 188 -0.69 -22.42 3.45
N VAL A 189 0.06 -21.35 3.71
CA VAL A 189 0.37 -20.90 5.08
C VAL A 189 -0.90 -20.53 5.84
N LEU A 190 -1.85 -19.83 5.21
CA LEU A 190 -3.14 -19.52 5.83
C LEU A 190 -3.89 -20.79 6.26
N ARG A 191 -3.96 -21.79 5.37
CA ARG A 191 -4.59 -23.08 5.68
C ARG A 191 -3.88 -23.82 6.82
N LEU A 192 -2.55 -23.78 6.84
CA LEU A 192 -1.74 -24.39 7.89
C LEU A 192 -1.97 -23.73 9.25
N ILE A 193 -2.03 -22.39 9.31
CA ILE A 193 -2.29 -21.65 10.54
C ILE A 193 -3.69 -21.99 11.06
N ILE A 194 -4.71 -21.97 10.17
CA ILE A 194 -6.08 -22.31 10.56
C ILE A 194 -6.16 -23.75 11.08
N SER A 195 -5.52 -24.73 10.43
CA SER A 195 -5.57 -26.12 10.92
C SER A 195 -4.86 -26.32 12.26
N SER A 196 -3.74 -25.64 12.47
CA SER A 196 -2.88 -25.84 13.65
C SER A 196 -3.34 -25.05 14.88
N LYS A 197 -4.02 -23.91 14.67
CA LYS A 197 -4.37 -22.97 15.75
C LYS A 197 -5.87 -22.66 15.83
N ARG A 198 -6.72 -23.48 15.20
CA ARG A 198 -8.18 -23.28 15.16
C ARG A 198 -8.81 -23.04 16.54
N GLN A 199 -8.42 -23.85 17.54
CA GLN A 199 -9.02 -23.79 18.88
C GLN A 199 -8.78 -22.45 19.60
N PHE A 200 -7.66 -21.79 19.31
CA PHE A 200 -7.34 -20.45 19.84
C PHE A 200 -8.08 -19.36 19.04
N LEU A 201 -8.16 -19.51 17.72
CA LEU A 201 -8.84 -18.55 16.83
C LEU A 201 -10.37 -18.55 16.99
N ASP A 202 -10.96 -19.70 17.30
CA ASP A 202 -12.41 -19.85 17.55
C ASP A 202 -12.80 -19.41 18.99
N GLY A 203 -11.83 -19.05 19.84
CA GLY A 203 -12.06 -18.62 21.22
C GLY A 203 -12.43 -19.74 22.20
N THR A 204 -12.32 -21.01 21.78
CA THR A 204 -12.63 -22.18 22.63
C THR A 204 -11.56 -22.49 23.69
N MET A 205 -10.33 -22.03 23.47
CA MET A 205 -9.26 -22.05 24.46
C MET A 205 -8.60 -20.68 24.52
N GLU A 206 -8.33 -20.19 25.72
CA GLU A 206 -7.49 -19.01 25.90
C GLU A 206 -6.06 -19.36 25.49
N ASP A 207 -5.47 -18.53 24.61
CA ASP A 207 -4.10 -18.71 24.18
C ASP A 207 -3.17 -18.39 25.37
N PRO A 208 -2.39 -19.35 25.90
CA PRO A 208 -1.53 -19.12 27.07
C PRO A 208 -0.43 -18.09 26.84
N THR A 209 -0.18 -17.70 25.58
CA THR A 209 0.75 -16.61 25.23
C THR A 209 0.06 -15.33 24.78
N GLY A 210 -1.25 -15.35 24.49
CA GLY A 210 -2.00 -14.21 23.94
C GLY A 210 -1.53 -13.74 22.56
N GLN A 211 -0.77 -14.58 21.83
CA GLN A 211 -0.06 -14.19 20.60
C GLN A 211 -0.88 -14.45 19.34
N VAL A 212 -1.77 -15.45 19.34
CA VAL A 212 -2.60 -15.85 18.20
C VAL A 212 -4.03 -15.37 18.40
N SER A 213 -4.21 -14.04 18.50
CA SER A 213 -5.55 -13.44 18.66
C SER A 213 -6.30 -13.25 17.35
N GLY A 214 -5.62 -13.32 16.20
CA GLY A 214 -6.22 -13.04 14.89
C GLY A 214 -6.68 -11.58 14.73
N TYR A 215 -6.09 -10.65 15.49
CA TYR A 215 -6.49 -9.23 15.56
C TYR A 215 -6.75 -8.58 14.19
N HIS A 216 -5.81 -8.68 13.24
CA HIS A 216 -6.00 -8.08 11.91
C HIS A 216 -7.20 -8.69 11.15
N THR A 217 -7.46 -9.99 11.30
CA THR A 217 -8.63 -10.65 10.70
C THR A 217 -9.92 -10.19 11.36
N GLN A 218 -9.93 -10.00 12.68
CA GLN A 218 -11.08 -9.47 13.43
C GLN A 218 -11.37 -8.03 13.04
N VAL A 219 -10.36 -7.16 12.96
CA VAL A 219 -10.50 -5.77 12.48
C VAL A 219 -11.08 -5.75 11.07
N PHE A 220 -10.59 -6.63 10.19
CA PHE A 220 -11.09 -6.74 8.83
C PHE A 220 -12.56 -7.21 8.78
N ASN A 221 -12.96 -8.16 9.64
CA ASN A 221 -14.34 -8.60 9.75
C ASN A 221 -15.25 -7.49 10.31
N THR A 222 -14.86 -6.85 11.41
CA THR A 222 -15.59 -5.74 12.03
C THR A 222 -15.77 -4.57 11.06
N ALA A 223 -14.73 -4.22 10.30
CA ALA A 223 -14.83 -3.20 9.25
C ALA A 223 -15.87 -3.58 8.18
N SER A 224 -15.88 -4.85 7.74
CA SER A 224 -16.87 -5.32 6.76
C SER A 224 -18.32 -5.24 7.26
N ILE A 225 -18.53 -5.48 8.57
CA ILE A 225 -19.85 -5.37 9.22
C ILE A 225 -20.28 -3.90 9.30
N VAL A 226 -19.40 -3.02 9.78
CA VAL A 226 -19.70 -1.58 9.94
C VAL A 226 -20.00 -0.95 8.58
N TRP A 227 -19.11 -1.14 7.61
CA TRP A 227 -19.21 -0.47 6.31
C TRP A 227 -20.11 -1.18 5.32
N GLY A 228 -20.26 -2.50 5.40
CA GLY A 228 -21.05 -3.29 4.45
C GLY A 228 -22.44 -3.67 4.97
N LEU A 229 -22.55 -4.20 6.19
CA LEU A 229 -23.82 -4.68 6.75
C LEU A 229 -24.70 -3.54 7.30
N ILE A 230 -24.15 -2.72 8.21
CA ILE A 230 -24.85 -1.55 8.77
C ILE A 230 -24.96 -0.46 7.70
N GLY A 231 -23.84 -0.23 7.02
CA GLY A 231 -23.71 0.70 5.92
C GLY A 231 -23.57 2.16 6.36
N PRO A 232 -22.93 3.00 5.52
CA PRO A 232 -22.67 4.40 5.84
C PRO A 232 -23.93 5.23 6.11
N ALA A 233 -25.05 4.89 5.47
CA ALA A 233 -26.30 5.63 5.61
C ALA A 233 -26.85 5.59 7.04
N ARG A 234 -26.65 4.48 7.77
CA ARG A 234 -27.07 4.37 9.18
C ARG A 234 -26.00 4.89 10.13
N THR A 235 -24.73 4.66 9.84
CA THR A 235 -23.64 5.13 10.71
C THR A 235 -23.39 6.64 10.59
N PHE A 236 -23.60 7.27 9.43
CA PHE A 236 -23.36 8.70 9.20
C PHE A 236 -24.62 9.49 8.81
N GLY A 237 -25.81 8.93 9.00
CA GLY A 237 -27.08 9.60 8.71
C GLY A 237 -27.32 10.86 9.56
N PRO A 238 -28.31 11.72 9.22
CA PRO A 238 -28.50 13.03 9.85
C PRO A 238 -28.70 13.00 11.37
N ASN A 239 -29.24 11.90 11.90
CA ASN A 239 -29.50 11.70 13.33
C ASN A 239 -28.42 10.85 14.02
N SER A 240 -27.33 10.50 13.33
CA SER A 240 -26.27 9.67 13.90
C SER A 240 -25.20 10.51 14.58
N LEU A 241 -24.64 9.98 15.67
CA LEU A 241 -23.50 10.55 16.40
C LEU A 241 -22.29 10.81 15.48
N TYR A 242 -22.10 9.99 14.44
CA TYR A 242 -20.93 10.08 13.56
C TYR A 242 -21.15 10.99 12.35
N HIS A 243 -22.32 11.61 12.16
CA HIS A 243 -22.59 12.52 11.05
C HIS A 243 -21.51 13.63 10.88
N PRO A 244 -21.00 14.26 11.96
CA PRO A 244 -19.95 15.27 11.85
C PRO A 244 -18.67 14.78 11.16
N LEU A 245 -18.34 13.48 11.21
CA LEU A 245 -17.13 12.94 10.60
C LEU A 245 -17.13 13.09 9.06
N LEU A 246 -18.31 13.14 8.42
CA LEU A 246 -18.40 13.38 6.98
C LEU A 246 -17.87 14.76 6.58
N TRP A 247 -17.92 15.75 7.49
CA TRP A 247 -17.29 17.06 7.27
C TRP A 247 -15.77 16.96 7.15
N GLY A 248 -15.15 15.88 7.64
CA GLY A 248 -13.74 15.57 7.41
C GLY A 248 -13.37 15.51 5.93
N PHE A 249 -14.27 15.04 5.05
CA PHE A 249 -14.03 15.05 3.60
C PHE A 249 -13.93 16.47 3.04
N LEU A 250 -14.81 17.37 3.50
CA LEU A 250 -14.78 18.78 3.10
C LEU A 250 -13.50 19.45 3.61
N ILE A 251 -13.18 19.24 4.89
CA ILE A 251 -11.93 19.73 5.48
C ILE A 251 -10.73 19.23 4.66
N GLY A 252 -10.68 17.95 4.29
CA GLY A 252 -9.60 17.40 3.45
C GLY A 252 -9.50 18.04 2.05
N VAL A 253 -10.61 18.50 1.47
CA VAL A 253 -10.61 19.24 0.20
C VAL A 253 -10.08 20.66 0.40
N PHE A 254 -10.49 21.35 1.48
CA PHE A 254 -10.17 22.76 1.70
C PHE A 254 -8.82 23.01 2.37
N VAL A 255 -8.32 22.12 3.22
CA VAL A 255 -7.06 22.32 3.98
C VAL A 255 -5.84 22.58 3.07
N PRO A 256 -5.66 21.92 1.90
CA PRO A 256 -4.55 22.24 1.01
C PRO A 256 -4.61 23.64 0.37
N ILE A 257 -5.78 24.29 0.33
CA ILE A 257 -5.98 25.57 -0.37
C ILE A 257 -5.26 26.73 0.34
N PRO A 258 -5.39 26.93 1.67
CA PRO A 258 -4.60 27.91 2.40
C PRO A 258 -3.10 27.74 2.19
N PHE A 259 -2.57 26.52 2.27
CA PHE A 259 -1.14 26.25 2.06
C PHE A 259 -0.69 26.59 0.64
N TYR A 260 -1.53 26.30 -0.37
CA TYR A 260 -1.26 26.67 -1.75
C TYR A 260 -1.24 28.19 -1.97
N LEU A 261 -2.22 28.91 -1.41
CA LEU A 261 -2.27 30.38 -1.48
C LEU A 261 -1.08 31.02 -0.76
N LEU A 262 -0.69 30.47 0.39
CA LEU A 262 0.43 30.96 1.18
C LEU A 262 1.77 30.71 0.45
N HIS A 263 1.93 29.57 -0.21
CA HIS A 263 3.06 29.30 -1.09
C HIS A 263 3.15 30.31 -2.24
N ARG A 264 2.02 30.64 -2.88
CA ARG A 264 1.97 31.62 -3.98
C ARG A 264 2.27 33.05 -3.50
N LYS A 265 1.81 33.43 -2.31
CA LYS A 265 2.02 34.78 -1.74
C LYS A 265 3.41 34.95 -1.14
N TYR A 266 3.97 33.91 -0.52
CA TYR A 266 5.28 33.95 0.13
C TYR A 266 6.18 32.78 -0.32
N PRO A 267 6.77 32.86 -1.53
CA PRO A 267 7.64 31.79 -2.04
C PRO A 267 8.91 31.59 -1.20
N LYS A 268 9.29 32.56 -0.36
CA LYS A 268 10.48 32.51 0.50
C LYS A 268 10.42 31.45 1.60
N TYR A 269 9.23 31.11 2.11
CA TYR A 269 9.06 30.19 3.25
C TYR A 269 8.87 28.71 2.85
N ARG A 270 8.93 28.38 1.56
CA ARG A 270 8.85 27.01 1.03
C ARG A 270 7.67 26.16 1.57
N PHE A 271 6.47 26.73 1.58
CA PHE A 271 5.23 26.02 1.97
C PHE A 271 4.86 24.86 1.03
N ASP A 272 5.58 24.67 -0.08
CA ASP A 272 5.52 23.50 -0.96
C ASP A 272 5.98 22.20 -0.28
N LEU A 273 6.77 22.29 0.79
CA LEU A 273 7.23 21.13 1.55
C LEU A 273 6.15 20.52 2.46
N VAL A 274 5.04 21.24 2.70
CA VAL A 274 3.95 20.76 3.56
C VAL A 274 3.05 19.81 2.77
N ASN A 275 3.20 18.52 3.03
CA ASN A 275 2.34 17.48 2.45
C ASN A 275 1.14 17.20 3.36
N VAL A 276 0.04 17.92 3.13
CA VAL A 276 -1.22 17.76 3.88
C VAL A 276 -1.73 16.32 3.90
N PRO A 277 -1.80 15.59 2.76
CA PRO A 277 -2.18 14.17 2.76
C PRO A 277 -1.36 13.30 3.71
N LEU A 278 -0.06 13.55 3.85
CA LEU A 278 0.81 12.78 4.74
C LEU A 278 0.48 13.03 6.22
N ILE A 279 0.22 14.29 6.58
CA ILE A 279 -0.18 14.67 7.94
C ILE A 279 -1.53 14.00 8.29
N CYS A 280 -2.50 14.08 7.39
CA CYS A 280 -3.81 13.44 7.59
C CYS A 280 -3.72 11.92 7.61
N ASN A 281 -2.75 11.31 6.92
CA ASN A 281 -2.54 9.87 6.96
C ASN A 281 -2.02 9.40 8.33
N GLY A 282 -1.13 10.16 8.98
CA GLY A 282 -0.65 9.85 10.33
C GLY A 282 -1.77 9.79 11.37
N LEU A 283 -2.82 10.60 11.21
CA LEU A 283 -3.98 10.59 12.11
C LEU A 283 -4.83 9.31 12.01
N GLN A 284 -4.69 8.51 10.94
CA GLN A 284 -5.46 7.28 10.76
C GLN A 284 -4.93 6.12 11.63
N LEU A 285 -3.69 6.19 12.09
CA LEU A 285 -3.05 5.10 12.86
C LEU A 285 -3.52 5.01 14.31
N ILE A 286 -4.26 6.01 14.79
CA ILE A 286 -4.81 6.07 16.15
C ILE A 286 -6.33 5.82 16.04
N PRO A 287 -6.91 4.82 16.71
CA PRO A 287 -6.36 3.93 17.75
C PRO A 287 -5.97 2.52 17.26
N GLU A 288 -5.85 2.27 15.95
CA GLU A 288 -5.58 0.92 15.39
C GLU A 288 -4.28 0.27 15.87
N SER A 289 -3.32 1.06 16.37
CA SER A 289 -2.02 0.57 16.80
C SER A 289 -1.64 1.14 18.16
N TYR A 290 -0.89 0.34 18.94
CA TYR A 290 -0.36 0.76 20.23
C TYR A 290 0.49 2.04 20.12
N THR A 291 -0.04 3.15 20.60
CA THR A 291 0.53 4.48 20.84
C THR A 291 1.98 4.53 21.31
N ASN A 292 2.49 3.45 21.93
CA ASN A 292 3.91 3.32 22.33
C ASN A 292 4.91 3.62 21.19
N PHE A 293 4.55 3.34 19.93
CA PHE A 293 5.43 3.67 18.80
C PHE A 293 5.51 5.17 18.50
N ILE A 294 4.52 5.99 18.91
CA ILE A 294 4.44 7.40 18.52
C ILE A 294 5.60 8.19 19.12
N ILE A 295 5.87 8.00 20.41
CA ILE A 295 6.96 8.70 21.11
C ILE A 295 8.31 8.26 20.54
N MET A 296 8.51 6.95 20.38
CA MET A 296 9.76 6.40 19.82
C MET A 296 9.96 6.82 18.36
N GLY A 297 8.89 6.84 17.57
CA GLY A 297 8.88 7.33 16.19
C GLY A 297 9.20 8.82 16.11
N PHE A 298 8.67 9.63 17.02
CA PHE A 298 8.99 11.06 17.11
C PHE A 298 10.46 11.28 17.48
N LEU A 299 10.98 10.59 18.49
CA LEU A 299 12.38 10.68 18.90
C LEU A 299 13.32 10.25 17.78
N ALA A 300 13.04 9.13 17.11
CA ALA A 300 13.81 8.65 15.98
C ALA A 300 13.75 9.62 14.79
N SER A 301 12.56 10.16 14.48
CA SER A 301 12.37 11.16 13.43
C SER A 301 13.11 12.46 13.74
N PHE A 302 13.08 12.92 15.00
CA PHE A 302 13.80 14.10 15.45
C PHE A 302 15.32 13.87 15.37
N ALA A 303 15.83 12.74 15.86
CA ALA A 303 17.25 12.40 15.76
C ALA A 303 17.72 12.30 14.29
N SER A 304 16.93 11.69 13.41
CA SER A 304 17.28 11.58 11.99
C SER A 304 17.20 12.94 11.28
N GLN A 305 16.07 13.63 11.37
CA GLN A 305 15.80 14.82 10.56
C GLN A 305 16.41 16.10 11.14
N PHE A 306 16.61 16.19 12.45
CA PHE A 306 17.22 17.38 13.07
C PHE A 306 18.72 17.20 13.31
N TYR A 307 19.14 16.06 13.86
CA TYR A 307 20.53 15.84 14.25
C TYR A 307 21.37 15.25 13.09
N ALA A 308 20.93 14.14 12.47
CA ALA A 308 21.69 13.50 11.40
C ALA A 308 21.72 14.34 10.10
N TYR A 309 20.62 15.03 9.77
CA TYR A 309 20.56 15.92 8.61
C TYR A 309 21.54 17.10 8.69
N ARG A 310 21.81 17.62 9.89
CA ARG A 310 22.71 18.77 10.10
C ARG A 310 24.19 18.37 10.03
N TYR A 311 24.53 17.12 10.37
CA TYR A 311 25.92 16.68 10.46
C TYR A 311 26.40 15.79 9.29
N LYS A 312 25.57 14.89 8.71
CA LYS A 312 25.98 14.01 7.58
C LYS A 312 24.81 13.56 6.67
N ASN A 313 24.50 14.35 5.65
CA ASN A 313 23.46 14.01 4.64
C ASN A 313 23.83 12.86 3.68
N LYS A 314 25.11 12.51 3.53
CA LYS A 314 25.57 11.59 2.48
C LYS A 314 25.08 10.14 2.65
N TYR A 315 24.73 9.72 3.88
CA TYR A 315 24.39 8.32 4.18
C TYR A 315 22.95 8.12 4.65
N ASN A 316 22.09 9.14 4.57
CA ASN A 316 20.75 9.06 5.14
C ASN A 316 19.90 7.94 4.50
N TYR A 317 19.99 7.76 3.18
CA TYR A 317 19.32 6.67 2.46
C TYR A 317 19.82 5.28 2.87
N VAL A 318 21.13 5.13 3.09
CA VAL A 318 21.72 3.86 3.53
C VAL A 318 21.28 3.54 4.95
N ILE A 319 21.25 4.54 5.84
CA ILE A 319 20.78 4.38 7.22
C ILE A 319 19.29 4.00 7.24
N SER A 320 18.45 4.62 6.40
CA SER A 320 17.03 4.24 6.26
C SER A 320 16.89 2.79 5.85
N ALA A 321 17.60 2.35 4.79
CA ALA A 321 17.55 0.97 4.32
C ALA A 321 18.06 -0.03 5.38
N SER A 322 19.07 0.36 6.15
CA SER A 322 19.58 -0.44 7.28
C SER A 322 18.54 -0.57 8.40
N PHE A 323 17.80 0.50 8.74
CA PHE A 323 16.75 0.42 9.75
C PHE A 323 15.57 -0.45 9.30
N ASP A 324 15.14 -0.36 8.04
CA ASP A 324 14.10 -1.24 7.50
C ASP A 324 14.53 -2.72 7.57
N SER A 325 15.78 -3.01 7.18
CA SER A 325 16.35 -4.36 7.24
C SER A 325 16.50 -4.87 8.68
N ALA A 326 16.96 -4.00 9.59
CA ALA A 326 17.10 -4.34 11.00
C ALA A 326 15.75 -4.62 11.67
N SER A 327 14.70 -3.84 11.34
CA SER A 327 13.35 -4.06 11.85
C SER A 327 12.80 -5.43 11.43
N GLN A 328 13.01 -5.83 10.18
CA GLN A 328 12.63 -7.17 9.71
C GLN A 328 13.42 -8.28 10.40
N MET A 329 14.73 -8.08 10.59
CA MET A 329 15.58 -9.05 11.30
C MET A 329 15.16 -9.22 12.76
N VAL A 330 14.85 -8.12 13.46
CA VAL A 330 14.33 -8.14 14.83
C VAL A 330 12.96 -8.82 14.88
N SER A 331 12.08 -8.57 13.92
CA SER A 331 10.78 -9.24 13.82
C SER A 331 10.92 -10.74 13.64
N LEU A 332 11.85 -11.18 12.78
CA LEU A 332 12.16 -12.60 12.58
C LEU A 332 12.80 -13.23 13.82
N PHE A 333 13.70 -12.52 14.51
CA PHE A 333 14.25 -12.96 15.78
C PHE A 333 13.15 -13.13 16.83
N ILE A 334 12.26 -12.15 16.97
CA ILE A 334 11.13 -12.22 17.90
C ILE A 334 10.20 -13.37 17.54
N PHE A 335 9.94 -13.57 16.26
CA PHE A 335 9.14 -14.69 15.79
C PHE A 335 9.78 -16.03 16.17
N ILE A 336 11.07 -16.26 15.90
CA ILE A 336 11.73 -17.56 16.16
C ILE A 336 11.84 -17.86 17.66
N PHE A 337 12.30 -16.88 18.45
CA PHE A 337 12.65 -17.10 19.86
C PHE A 337 11.45 -16.99 20.81
N PHE A 338 10.51 -16.09 20.53
CA PHE A 338 9.39 -15.80 21.44
C PHE A 338 8.03 -16.31 20.94
N ASN A 339 7.78 -16.41 19.63
CA ASN A 339 6.46 -16.81 19.10
C ASN A 339 6.43 -18.24 18.51
N GLY A 340 7.52 -18.68 17.90
CA GLY A 340 7.55 -19.81 16.98
C GLY A 340 8.07 -21.10 17.62
N ILE A 341 9.39 -21.26 17.64
CA ILE A 341 10.01 -22.59 17.81
C ILE A 341 10.45 -22.83 19.26
N ILE A 342 10.99 -21.81 19.93
CA ILE A 342 11.66 -21.97 21.24
C ILE A 342 10.75 -21.54 22.40
N GLN A 343 9.75 -20.68 22.13
CA GLN A 343 8.72 -20.23 23.10
C GLN A 343 9.29 -19.78 24.45
N ILE A 344 10.33 -18.95 24.44
CA ILE A 344 10.88 -18.39 25.67
C ILE A 344 9.86 -17.39 26.23
N LYS A 345 9.49 -17.51 27.50
CA LYS A 345 8.64 -16.50 28.16
C LYS A 345 9.43 -15.20 28.27
N PHE A 346 8.92 -14.12 27.68
CA PHE A 346 9.55 -12.80 27.79
C PHE A 346 9.52 -12.34 29.26
N PRO A 347 10.61 -11.74 29.79
CA PRO A 347 10.63 -11.23 31.15
C PRO A 347 9.62 -10.11 31.34
N GLU A 348 8.98 -10.11 32.50
CA GLU A 348 8.14 -9.00 32.95
C GLU A 348 9.03 -7.85 33.42
N TRP A 349 8.74 -6.65 32.95
CA TRP A 349 9.45 -5.44 33.38
C TRP A 349 8.51 -4.23 33.28
N TRP A 350 8.98 -3.07 33.72
CA TRP A 350 8.14 -1.87 33.83
C TRP A 350 7.46 -1.47 32.50
N GLY A 351 8.05 -1.77 31.34
CA GLY A 351 7.47 -1.53 30.01
C GLY A 351 6.74 -2.73 29.38
N ASN A 352 6.70 -3.90 30.03
CA ASN A 352 6.07 -5.12 29.53
C ASN A 352 5.45 -5.90 30.70
N ASN A 353 4.26 -5.48 31.12
CA ASN A 353 3.47 -6.18 32.14
C ASN A 353 2.56 -7.21 31.46
N ARG A 354 2.29 -8.35 32.10
CA ARG A 354 1.37 -9.35 31.56
C ARG A 354 -0.10 -8.95 31.69
N GLU A 355 -0.42 -8.15 32.71
CA GLU A 355 -1.82 -7.77 33.01
C GLU A 355 -2.27 -6.53 32.27
N SER A 356 -1.40 -5.52 32.14
CA SER A 356 -1.68 -4.36 31.30
C SER A 356 -1.04 -4.58 29.92
N GLN A 357 -1.89 -4.57 28.88
CA GLN A 357 -1.40 -4.34 27.53
C GLN A 357 -0.44 -3.15 27.57
N GLY A 358 0.69 -3.23 26.84
CA GLY A 358 1.88 -2.40 27.02
C GLY A 358 1.69 -0.88 27.06
N GLU A 359 0.48 -0.38 26.84
CA GLU A 359 0.07 1.01 26.91
C GLU A 359 -0.42 1.48 28.28
N ARG A 360 -0.67 0.56 29.24
CA ARG A 360 -1.23 0.91 30.57
C ARG A 360 -2.47 1.82 30.48
N CYS A 361 -3.27 1.68 29.42
CA CYS A 361 -4.54 2.35 29.32
C CYS A 361 -5.52 1.63 30.25
N PHE A 362 -5.69 2.15 31.46
CA PHE A 362 -6.75 1.72 32.36
C PHE A 362 -8.09 2.13 31.71
N ALA A 363 -9.02 1.18 31.60
CA ALA A 363 -10.40 1.55 31.30
C ALA A 363 -10.84 2.55 32.36
N ALA A 364 -11.39 3.70 31.94
CA ALA A 364 -12.04 4.59 32.87
C ALA A 364 -13.27 3.84 33.40
N ASP A 365 -13.28 3.57 34.71
CA ASP A 365 -14.42 3.00 35.44
C ASP A 365 -15.70 3.82 35.24
#